data_AF-A0A543ATP1-F1
#
_entry.id   AF-A0A543ATP1-F1
#
_cell.length_a   1.000
_cell.length_b   1.000
_cell.length_c   1.000
_cell.angle_alpha   90.00
_cell.angle_beta   90.00
_cell.angle_gamma   90.00
#
_symmetry.space_group_name_H-M   'P 1'
#
loop_
_entity.id
_entity.type
_entity.pdbx_description
1 polymer ?
#
loop_
_entity_poly.entity_id
_entity_poly.type
_entity_poly.pdbx_seq_one_letter_code
_entity_poly.pdbx_strand_id
1 'polypeptide(L)'
;MALESFMVPLGTPAPDFVLPDLDGRRRSLSEFTNPALLVAFVCNHCPYVKHIETGFGEFASKQSGVDIVAVCSNDAKAYPDDAPTGLARQAERAAWRFPYLVDESQDVARAYRAACTPDFFLYGPDRTLAYRGAFDRSTPGNGVPVTGDLLTAAVESVRRGQPVPEPHQPAMGCGIKWRDG
;
A
#
# COMPACT_ATOMS: atom_id res chain seq x y z
N MET A 1 1.89 19.29 4.11
CA MET A 1 2.26 19.36 2.69
C MET A 1 2.32 17.93 2.14
N ALA A 2 1.91 17.72 0.89
CA ALA A 2 2.02 16.41 0.27
C ALA A 2 3.50 16.07 -0.02
N LEU A 3 3.82 14.79 -0.01
CA LEU A 3 5.12 14.23 -0.38
C LEU A 3 4.91 13.21 -1.50
N GLU A 4 5.94 13.03 -2.30
CA GLU A 4 6.02 11.96 -3.29
C GLU A 4 6.74 10.74 -2.71
N SER A 5 6.35 9.55 -3.15
CA SER A 5 7.02 8.29 -2.81
C SER A 5 8.47 8.28 -3.31
N PHE A 6 9.35 7.59 -2.59
CA PHE A 6 10.68 7.30 -3.14
C PHE A 6 10.59 6.28 -4.28
N MET A 7 11.34 6.52 -5.36
CA MET A 7 11.42 5.58 -6.48
C MET A 7 12.47 4.49 -6.20
N VAL A 8 12.13 3.58 -5.28
CA VAL A 8 12.96 2.41 -4.92
C VAL A 8 13.38 1.65 -6.19
N PRO A 9 14.63 1.19 -6.35
CA PRO A 9 15.06 0.49 -7.56
C PRO A 9 14.18 -0.74 -7.85
N LEU A 10 13.77 -0.92 -9.12
CA LEU A 10 13.13 -2.16 -9.55
C LEU A 10 14.07 -3.36 -9.34
N GLY A 11 13.48 -4.53 -9.12
CA GLY A 11 14.23 -5.74 -8.78
C GLY A 11 14.63 -5.85 -7.30
N THR A 12 14.44 -4.80 -6.49
CA THR A 12 14.68 -4.88 -5.04
C THR A 12 13.82 -5.99 -4.41
N PRO A 13 14.41 -6.91 -3.63
CA PRO A 13 13.63 -7.93 -2.92
C PRO A 13 12.66 -7.31 -1.92
N ALA A 14 11.49 -7.89 -1.73
CA ALA A 14 10.56 -7.52 -0.66
C ALA A 14 11.25 -7.71 0.70
N PRO A 15 11.41 -6.66 1.51
CA PRO A 15 11.86 -6.83 2.89
C PRO A 15 10.90 -7.72 3.68
N ASP A 16 11.44 -8.63 4.48
CA ASP A 16 10.61 -9.51 5.32
C ASP A 16 9.92 -8.72 6.43
N PHE A 17 8.78 -9.22 6.90
CA PHE A 17 8.04 -8.66 8.01
C PHE A 17 7.24 -9.72 8.77
N VAL A 18 6.98 -9.44 10.05
CA VAL A 18 5.99 -10.14 10.87
C VAL A 18 5.23 -9.10 11.69
N LEU A 19 3.99 -8.80 11.31
CA LEU A 19 3.19 -7.75 11.91
C LEU A 19 1.82 -8.27 12.38
N PRO A 20 1.23 -7.73 13.46
CA PRO A 20 -0.15 -8.05 13.83
C PRO A 20 -1.14 -7.44 12.81
N ASP A 21 -2.17 -8.20 12.45
CA ASP A 21 -3.38 -7.66 11.84
C ASP A 21 -4.32 -7.04 12.89
N LEU A 22 -5.46 -6.51 12.45
CA LEU A 22 -6.42 -5.82 13.32
C LEU A 22 -7.10 -6.73 14.36
N ASP A 23 -7.05 -8.05 14.17
CA ASP A 23 -7.54 -9.05 15.13
C ASP A 23 -6.41 -9.55 16.06
N GLY A 24 -5.20 -9.01 15.90
CA GLY A 24 -4.02 -9.37 16.68
C GLY A 24 -3.29 -10.63 16.19
N ARG A 25 -3.71 -11.22 15.06
CA ARG A 25 -3.00 -12.36 14.47
C ARG A 25 -1.75 -11.85 13.77
N ARG A 26 -0.59 -12.46 14.10
CA ARG A 26 0.67 -12.16 13.40
C ARG A 26 0.62 -12.71 11.97
N ARG A 27 0.94 -11.84 11.01
CA ARG A 27 1.05 -12.12 9.59
C ARG A 27 2.48 -11.91 9.13
N SER A 28 3.03 -12.87 8.39
CA SER A 28 4.38 -12.81 7.83
C SER A 28 4.36 -12.67 6.31
N LEU A 29 5.44 -12.14 5.72
CA LEU A 29 5.60 -12.07 4.26
C LEU A 29 5.41 -13.46 3.59
N SER A 30 5.87 -14.52 4.26
CA SER A 30 5.82 -15.89 3.76
C SER A 30 4.40 -16.48 3.63
N GLU A 31 3.39 -15.90 4.30
CA GLU A 31 1.99 -16.33 4.18
C GLU A 31 1.35 -15.94 2.84
N PHE A 32 1.95 -14.98 2.13
CA PHE A 32 1.50 -14.55 0.82
C PHE A 32 2.23 -15.39 -0.23
N THR A 33 1.52 -16.35 -0.84
CA THR A 33 2.08 -17.35 -1.77
C THR A 33 1.68 -17.14 -3.23
N ASN A 34 0.79 -16.18 -3.53
CA ASN A 34 0.41 -15.91 -4.90
C ASN A 34 1.59 -15.34 -5.71
N PRO A 35 1.61 -15.50 -7.05
CA PRO A 35 2.70 -15.02 -7.89
C PRO A 35 2.89 -13.51 -7.81
N ALA A 36 1.83 -12.73 -7.58
CA ALA A 36 1.94 -11.29 -7.36
C ALA A 36 1.58 -10.94 -5.91
N LEU A 37 2.34 -10.03 -5.32
CA LEU A 37 2.10 -9.47 -3.99
C LEU A 37 2.09 -7.94 -4.07
N LEU A 38 1.02 -7.30 -3.63
CA LEU A 38 0.91 -5.87 -3.44
C LEU A 38 0.99 -5.53 -1.95
N VAL A 39 2.04 -4.81 -1.57
CA VAL A 39 2.17 -4.18 -0.25
C VAL A 39 1.80 -2.71 -0.38
N ALA A 40 0.81 -2.26 0.38
CA ALA A 40 0.32 -0.88 0.36
C ALA A 40 0.50 -0.23 1.73
N PHE A 41 1.35 0.79 1.82
CA PHE A 41 1.44 1.63 3.01
C PHE A 41 0.32 2.67 2.96
N VAL A 42 -0.63 2.57 3.88
CA VAL A 42 -1.86 3.37 3.92
C VAL A 42 -2.16 3.78 5.36
N CYS A 43 -3.12 4.68 5.53
CA CYS A 43 -3.62 5.05 6.85
C CYS A 43 -5.08 5.52 6.77
N ASN A 44 -5.73 5.68 7.91
CA ASN A 44 -7.14 6.05 7.96
C ASN A 44 -7.36 7.57 7.84
N HIS A 45 -6.50 8.40 8.42
CA HIS A 45 -6.76 9.84 8.48
C HIS A 45 -6.43 10.61 7.17
N CYS A 46 -5.50 10.10 6.37
CA CYS A 46 -4.90 10.85 5.25
C CYS A 46 -5.95 11.16 4.16
N PRO A 47 -6.07 12.41 3.70
CA PRO A 47 -7.01 12.77 2.64
C PRO A 47 -6.72 12.07 1.31
N TYR A 48 -5.46 11.74 1.01
CA TYR A 48 -5.10 11.01 -0.21
C TYR A 48 -5.54 9.54 -0.15
N VAL A 49 -5.44 8.89 1.02
CA VAL A 49 -5.95 7.52 1.19
C VAL A 49 -7.47 7.53 1.17
N LYS A 50 -8.12 8.43 1.92
CA LYS A 50 -9.58 8.61 1.90
C LYS A 50 -10.13 8.84 0.49
N HIS A 51 -9.38 9.57 -0.33
CA HIS A 51 -9.74 9.85 -1.72
C HIS A 51 -9.82 8.58 -2.57
N ILE A 52 -8.92 7.61 -2.35
CA ILE A 52 -8.87 6.38 -3.16
C ILE A 52 -9.48 5.15 -2.48
N GLU A 53 -9.79 5.17 -1.18
CA GLU A 53 -10.03 3.95 -0.40
C GLU A 53 -11.12 3.03 -0.96
N THR A 54 -12.24 3.61 -1.42
CA THR A 54 -13.33 2.87 -2.08
C THR A 54 -12.85 2.27 -3.40
N GLY A 55 -12.19 3.06 -4.24
CA GLY A 55 -11.63 2.59 -5.52
C GLY A 55 -10.56 1.51 -5.33
N PHE A 56 -9.75 1.61 -4.28
CA PHE A 56 -8.75 0.60 -3.93
C PHE A 56 -9.41 -0.71 -3.45
N GLY A 57 -10.50 -0.64 -2.68
CA GLY A 57 -11.31 -1.80 -2.32
C GLY A 57 -11.93 -2.49 -3.54
N GLU A 58 -12.51 -1.71 -4.45
CA GLU A 58 -13.06 -2.23 -5.71
C GLU A 58 -11.98 -2.85 -6.60
N PHE A 59 -10.82 -2.21 -6.72
CA PHE A 59 -9.66 -2.75 -7.43
C PHE A 59 -9.25 -4.09 -6.83
N ALA A 60 -9.03 -4.15 -5.52
CA ALA A 60 -8.60 -5.36 -4.81
C ALA A 60 -9.57 -6.52 -5.00
N SER A 61 -10.88 -6.25 -4.97
CA SER A 61 -11.92 -7.27 -5.17
C SER A 61 -11.86 -7.94 -6.55
N LYS A 62 -11.27 -7.28 -7.55
CA LYS A 62 -11.10 -7.78 -8.92
C LYS A 62 -9.75 -8.47 -9.15
N GLN A 63 -8.80 -8.38 -8.21
CA GLN A 63 -7.45 -8.94 -8.36
C GLN A 63 -7.34 -10.38 -7.82
N SER A 64 -8.06 -11.31 -8.42
CA SER A 64 -7.92 -12.73 -8.09
C SER A 64 -6.48 -13.25 -8.33
N GLY A 65 -5.93 -14.02 -7.40
CA GLY A 65 -4.56 -14.54 -7.52
C GLY A 65 -3.46 -13.47 -7.36
N VAL A 66 -3.79 -12.32 -6.78
CA VAL A 66 -2.83 -11.33 -6.26
C VAL A 66 -3.01 -11.28 -4.76
N ASP A 67 -1.93 -11.48 -4.01
CA ASP A 67 -1.94 -11.21 -2.59
C ASP A 67 -1.86 -9.71 -2.36
N ILE A 68 -2.71 -9.18 -1.48
CA ILE A 68 -2.74 -7.76 -1.13
C ILE A 68 -2.61 -7.66 0.38
N VAL A 69 -1.79 -6.72 0.84
CA VAL A 69 -1.64 -6.42 2.26
C VAL A 69 -1.50 -4.91 2.43
N ALA A 70 -2.35 -4.35 3.30
CA ALA A 70 -2.22 -2.97 3.75
C ALA A 70 -1.38 -2.92 5.02
N VAL A 71 -0.57 -1.88 5.18
CA VAL A 71 0.26 -1.64 6.37
C VAL A 71 0.08 -0.20 6.81
N CYS A 72 -0.27 0.02 8.08
CA CYS A 72 -0.25 1.34 8.69
C CYS A 72 0.97 1.45 9.62
N SER A 73 1.83 2.41 9.33
CA SER A 73 3.06 2.69 10.10
C SER A 73 3.00 4.07 10.78
N ASN A 74 1.84 4.71 10.86
CA ASN A 74 1.69 6.02 11.48
C ASN A 74 1.68 5.93 13.01
N ASP A 75 2.21 6.95 13.68
CA ASP A 75 2.12 7.06 15.12
C ASP A 75 0.66 7.31 15.57
N ALA A 76 0.00 6.23 16.00
CA ALA A 76 -1.36 6.26 16.50
C ALA A 76 -1.55 7.09 17.78
N LYS A 77 -0.48 7.42 18.53
CA LYS A 77 -0.58 8.32 19.69
C LYS A 77 -0.83 9.76 19.25
N ALA A 78 -0.06 10.24 18.29
CA ALA A 78 -0.25 11.57 17.70
C ALA A 78 -1.44 11.62 16.73
N TYR A 79 -1.79 10.50 16.09
CA TYR A 79 -2.89 10.40 15.12
C TYR A 79 -3.85 9.25 15.50
N PRO A 80 -4.77 9.47 16.46
CA PRO A 80 -5.65 8.41 16.98
C PRO A 80 -6.57 7.74 15.95
N ASP A 81 -6.88 8.44 14.85
CA ASP A 81 -7.63 7.86 13.73
C ASP A 81 -6.89 6.68 13.09
N ASP A 82 -5.56 6.61 13.18
CA ASP A 82 -4.75 5.52 12.65
C ASP A 82 -4.53 4.37 13.64
N ALA A 83 -5.16 4.43 14.82
CA ALA A 83 -5.22 3.30 15.75
C ALA A 83 -6.08 2.15 15.17
N PRO A 84 -5.92 0.90 15.64
CA PRO A 84 -6.60 -0.28 15.07
C PRO A 84 -8.12 -0.12 14.86
N THR A 85 -8.83 0.54 15.79
CA THR A 85 -10.27 0.80 15.67
C THR A 85 -10.63 1.71 14.48
N GLY A 86 -9.79 2.70 14.17
CA GLY A 86 -9.98 3.56 13.00
C GLY A 86 -9.64 2.85 11.70
N LEU A 87 -8.58 2.03 11.71
CA LEU A 87 -8.20 1.17 10.58
C LEU A 87 -9.30 0.13 10.27
N ALA A 88 -9.91 -0.47 11.29
CA ALA A 88 -11.01 -1.41 11.13
C ALA A 88 -12.23 -0.74 10.48
N ARG A 89 -12.57 0.48 10.92
CA ARG A 89 -13.64 1.28 10.30
C ARG A 89 -13.33 1.66 8.86
N GLN A 90 -12.06 1.87 8.51
CA GLN A 90 -11.63 2.08 7.13
C GLN A 90 -11.83 0.82 6.29
N ALA A 91 -11.33 -0.32 6.76
CA ALA A 91 -11.48 -1.58 6.06
C ALA A 91 -12.95 -1.95 5.84
N GLU A 92 -13.81 -1.68 6.82
CA GLU A 92 -15.25 -1.89 6.69
C GLU A 92 -15.89 -0.97 5.63
N ARG A 93 -15.74 0.36 5.77
CA ARG A 93 -16.40 1.34 4.89
C ARG A 93 -15.91 1.26 3.44
N ALA A 94 -14.66 0.89 3.24
CA ALA A 94 -14.03 0.76 1.92
C ALA A 94 -14.10 -0.68 1.38
N ALA A 95 -14.79 -1.58 2.10
CA ALA A 95 -14.93 -3.00 1.75
C ALA A 95 -13.60 -3.73 1.49
N TRP A 96 -12.55 -3.40 2.24
CA TRP A 96 -11.28 -4.12 2.18
C TRP A 96 -11.47 -5.52 2.79
N ARG A 97 -11.03 -6.54 2.05
CA ARG A 97 -11.15 -7.96 2.41
C ARG A 97 -9.79 -8.68 2.41
N PHE A 98 -8.72 -7.90 2.53
CA PHE A 98 -7.34 -8.34 2.63
C PHE A 98 -6.75 -7.90 3.98
N PRO A 99 -5.64 -8.51 4.45
CA PRO A 99 -5.04 -8.14 5.73
C PRO A 99 -4.64 -6.66 5.79
N TYR A 100 -4.96 -6.02 6.92
CA TYR A 100 -4.51 -4.68 7.27
C TYR A 100 -3.67 -4.77 8.54
N LEU A 101 -2.38 -4.50 8.42
CA LEU A 101 -1.37 -4.73 9.46
C LEU A 101 -0.96 -3.43 10.13
N VAL A 102 -0.53 -3.53 11.37
CA VAL A 102 -0.01 -2.41 12.17
C VAL A 102 1.49 -2.57 12.36
N ASP A 103 2.25 -1.63 11.80
CA ASP A 103 3.71 -1.53 11.92
C ASP A 103 4.07 -0.53 13.01
N GLU A 104 3.94 -0.96 14.27
CA GLU A 104 4.09 -0.06 15.42
C GLU A 104 5.52 0.49 15.58
N SER A 105 6.55 -0.31 15.28
CA SER A 105 7.95 0.13 15.36
C SER A 105 8.36 1.00 14.16
N GLN A 106 7.58 0.97 13.08
CA GLN A 106 7.85 1.65 11.81
C GLN A 106 9.07 1.09 11.06
N ASP A 107 9.62 -0.04 11.50
CA ASP A 107 10.79 -0.66 10.89
C ASP A 107 10.46 -1.23 9.52
N VAL A 108 9.24 -1.74 9.32
CA VAL A 108 8.82 -2.29 8.03
C VAL A 108 8.68 -1.17 7.01
N ALA A 109 8.06 -0.04 7.36
CA ALA A 109 8.05 1.14 6.48
C ALA A 109 9.46 1.65 6.14
N ARG A 110 10.38 1.68 7.11
CA ARG A 110 11.79 2.07 6.86
C ARG A 110 12.48 1.10 5.91
N ALA A 111 12.30 -0.22 6.11
CA ALA A 111 12.90 -1.26 5.28
C ALA A 111 12.40 -1.20 3.83
N TYR A 112 11.10 -0.95 3.63
CA TYR A 112 10.50 -0.73 2.31
C TYR A 112 10.83 0.64 1.71
N ARG A 113 11.41 1.56 2.49
CA ARG A 113 11.57 2.97 2.13
C ARG A 113 10.25 3.62 1.73
N ALA A 114 9.16 3.28 2.41
CA ALA A 114 7.89 3.96 2.25
C ALA A 114 8.02 5.41 2.75
N ALA A 115 7.52 6.36 1.96
CA ALA A 115 7.66 7.79 2.29
C ALA A 115 6.33 8.43 2.67
N CYS A 116 5.25 8.04 2.00
CA CYS A 116 3.94 8.66 2.12
C CYS A 116 2.81 7.63 2.24
N THR A 117 1.58 8.12 2.38
CA THR A 117 0.36 7.32 2.33
C THR A 117 -0.63 7.95 1.34
N PRO A 118 -1.12 7.23 0.33
CA PRO A 118 -0.77 5.84 0.00
C PRO A 118 0.63 5.73 -0.65
N ASP A 119 1.28 4.58 -0.49
CA ASP A 119 2.53 4.21 -1.18
C ASP A 119 2.50 2.71 -1.51
N PHE A 120 2.60 2.36 -2.80
CA PHE A 120 2.33 1.01 -3.30
C PHE A 120 3.58 0.33 -3.82
N PHE A 121 3.76 -0.93 -3.46
CA PHE A 121 4.86 -1.79 -3.87
C PHE A 121 4.31 -3.12 -4.38
N LEU A 122 4.38 -3.34 -5.69
CA LEU A 122 3.96 -4.58 -6.33
C LEU A 122 5.19 -5.44 -6.64
N TYR A 123 5.16 -6.67 -6.17
CA TYR A 123 6.20 -7.67 -6.34
C TYR A 123 5.74 -8.78 -7.28
N GLY A 124 6.67 -9.28 -8.09
CA GLY A 124 6.46 -10.44 -8.95
C GLY A 124 6.66 -11.79 -8.23
N PRO A 125 6.70 -12.90 -9.00
CA PRO A 125 6.78 -14.27 -8.46
C PRO A 125 7.97 -14.50 -7.53
N ASP A 126 9.12 -13.92 -7.87
CA ASP A 126 10.36 -14.05 -7.11
C ASP A 126 10.47 -13.05 -5.94
N ARG A 127 9.36 -12.41 -5.57
CA ARG A 127 9.30 -11.34 -4.56
C ARG A 127 10.25 -10.17 -4.86
N THR A 128 10.48 -9.89 -6.14
CA THR A 128 11.24 -8.73 -6.61
C THR A 128 10.31 -7.61 -7.04
N LEU A 129 10.64 -6.37 -6.68
CA LEU A 129 9.83 -5.18 -6.95
C LEU A 129 9.65 -4.97 -8.45
N ALA A 130 8.42 -5.09 -8.92
CA ALA A 130 8.02 -4.91 -10.32
C ALA A 130 7.34 -3.55 -10.55
N TYR A 131 6.64 -3.02 -9.55
CA TYR A 131 6.07 -1.68 -9.60
C TYR A 131 6.12 -0.97 -8.24
N ARG A 132 6.35 0.34 -8.30
CA ARG A 132 6.28 1.27 -7.18
C ARG A 132 5.77 2.60 -7.70
N GLY A 133 4.81 3.21 -6.99
CA GLY A 133 4.21 4.46 -7.45
C GLY A 133 2.72 4.58 -7.18
N ALA A 134 2.06 5.44 -7.95
CA ALA A 134 0.68 5.86 -7.75
C ALA A 134 -0.36 4.77 -8.07
N PHE A 135 -1.53 4.85 -7.43
CA PHE A 135 -2.67 4.01 -7.80
C PHE A 135 -3.19 4.34 -9.20
N ASP A 136 -3.33 5.65 -9.46
CA ASP A 136 -3.75 6.29 -10.69
C ASP A 136 -3.27 7.75 -10.68
N ARG A 137 -3.78 8.59 -11.58
CA ARG A 137 -3.44 10.03 -11.66
C ARG A 137 -4.30 10.93 -10.75
N SER A 138 -5.22 10.36 -9.98
CA SER A 138 -6.19 11.10 -9.19
C SER A 138 -5.57 11.58 -7.88
N THR A 139 -5.80 12.85 -7.53
CA THR A 139 -5.42 13.41 -6.24
C THR A 139 -6.54 14.31 -5.71
N PRO A 140 -6.62 14.56 -4.40
CA PRO A 140 -7.59 15.51 -3.85
C PRO A 140 -7.55 16.85 -4.59
N GLY A 141 -8.69 17.26 -5.15
CA GLY A 141 -8.86 18.56 -5.79
C GLY A 141 -8.32 18.71 -7.22
N ASN A 142 -7.72 17.68 -7.84
CA ASN A 142 -7.20 17.80 -9.22
C ASN A 142 -8.24 17.55 -10.33
N GLY A 143 -9.45 17.10 -9.97
CA GLY A 143 -10.55 16.86 -10.90
C GLY A 143 -10.39 15.61 -11.78
N VAL A 144 -9.36 14.80 -11.57
CA VAL A 144 -9.17 13.52 -12.28
C VAL A 144 -9.94 12.42 -11.55
N PRO A 145 -10.73 11.57 -12.21
CA PRO A 145 -11.43 10.46 -11.56
C PRO A 145 -10.48 9.41 -10.98
N VAL A 146 -10.88 8.76 -9.89
CA VAL A 146 -10.19 7.57 -9.34
C VAL A 146 -10.49 6.37 -10.22
N THR A 147 -9.46 5.73 -10.76
CA THR A 147 -9.58 4.62 -11.73
C THR A 147 -8.74 3.39 -11.36
N GLY A 148 -7.65 3.57 -10.61
CA GLY A 148 -6.67 2.52 -10.35
C GLY A 148 -5.95 1.99 -11.59
N ASP A 149 -5.94 2.74 -12.69
CA ASP A 149 -5.49 2.28 -14.01
C ASP A 149 -3.99 1.94 -14.06
N LEU A 150 -3.15 2.74 -13.40
CA LEU A 150 -1.70 2.52 -13.34
C LEU A 150 -1.38 1.22 -12.61
N LEU A 151 -1.98 1.02 -11.43
CA LEU A 151 -1.73 -0.20 -10.65
C LEU A 151 -2.36 -1.44 -11.31
N THR A 152 -3.52 -1.30 -11.96
CA THR A 152 -4.14 -2.37 -12.75
C THR A 152 -3.24 -2.80 -13.91
N ALA A 153 -2.71 -1.85 -14.68
CA ALA A 153 -1.79 -2.16 -15.78
C ALA A 153 -0.49 -2.84 -15.29
N ALA A 154 0.01 -2.43 -14.12
CA ALA A 154 1.18 -3.05 -13.49
C ALA A 154 0.91 -4.51 -13.09
N VAL A 155 -0.23 -4.79 -12.44
CA VAL A 155 -0.64 -6.16 -12.09
C VAL A 155 -0.77 -7.04 -13.34
N GLU A 156 -1.38 -6.52 -14.40
CA GLU A 156 -1.53 -7.24 -15.66
C GLU A 156 -0.19 -7.57 -16.32
N SER A 157 0.78 -6.65 -16.26
CA SER A 157 2.13 -6.89 -16.77
C SER A 157 2.83 -8.02 -15.98
N VAL A 158 2.77 -7.96 -14.64
CA VAL A 158 3.32 -9.00 -13.76
C VAL A 158 2.68 -10.37 -14.03
N ARG A 159 1.35 -10.43 -14.18
CA ARG A 159 0.63 -11.68 -14.51
C ARG A 159 1.07 -12.29 -15.83
N ARG A 160 1.44 -11.46 -16.81
CA ARG A 160 1.95 -11.90 -18.12
C ARG A 160 3.45 -12.25 -18.10
N GLY A 161 4.11 -12.10 -16.96
CA GLY A 161 5.57 -12.23 -16.86
C GLY A 161 6.32 -11.15 -17.65
N GLN A 162 5.68 -9.99 -17.86
CA GLN A 162 6.23 -8.86 -18.59
C GLN A 162 6.72 -7.78 -17.63
N PRO A 163 7.79 -7.04 -17.99
CA PRO A 163 8.21 -5.89 -17.21
C PRO A 163 7.10 -4.82 -17.23
N VAL A 164 6.92 -4.14 -16.10
CA VAL A 164 6.02 -2.98 -16.02
C VAL A 164 6.68 -1.81 -16.75
N PRO A 165 5.99 -1.13 -17.69
CA PRO A 165 6.60 -0.04 -18.46
C PRO A 165 7.00 1.17 -17.60
N GLU A 166 8.25 1.60 -17.75
CA GLU A 166 8.77 2.83 -17.15
C GLU A 166 8.60 4.06 -18.07
N PRO A 167 8.53 5.29 -17.51
CA PRO A 167 8.67 5.63 -16.10
C PRO A 167 7.38 5.39 -15.29
N HIS A 168 7.55 4.93 -14.04
CA HIS A 168 6.43 4.88 -13.08
C HIS A 168 6.19 6.27 -12.48
N GLN A 169 4.93 6.63 -12.31
CA GLN A 169 4.54 7.84 -11.61
C GLN A 169 4.67 7.64 -10.09
N PRO A 170 5.40 8.50 -9.36
CA PRO A 170 5.44 8.43 -7.90
C PRO A 170 4.04 8.54 -7.28
N ALA A 171 3.80 7.82 -6.19
CA ALA A 171 2.62 8.06 -5.37
C ALA A 171 2.73 9.45 -4.73
N MET A 172 1.58 10.05 -4.40
CA MET A 172 1.53 11.33 -3.72
C MET A 172 0.60 11.22 -2.51
N GLY A 173 1.04 11.73 -1.37
CA GLY A 173 0.32 11.53 -0.13
C GLY A 173 0.80 12.38 1.03
N CYS A 174 0.18 12.19 2.19
CA CYS A 174 0.77 12.69 3.43
C CYS A 174 2.02 11.86 3.76
N GLY A 175 3.08 12.50 4.26
CA GLY A 175 4.20 11.75 4.83
C GLY A 175 3.76 10.85 5.98
N ILE A 176 4.40 9.69 6.09
CA ILE A 176 4.23 8.76 7.22
C ILE A 176 4.49 9.53 8.53
N LYS A 177 3.67 9.25 9.55
CA LYS A 177 3.73 9.90 10.85
C LYS A 177 4.77 9.19 11.71
N TRP A 178 6.03 9.47 11.45
CA TRP A 178 7.16 8.91 12.19
C TRP A 178 7.07 9.27 13.67
N ARG A 179 7.33 8.29 14.54
CA ARG A 179 7.54 8.52 15.97
C ARG A 179 8.86 9.26 16.16
N ASP A 180 8.89 10.12 17.17
CA ASP A 180 10.15 10.70 17.64
C ASP A 180 11.05 9.54 18.14
N GLY A 181 12.29 9.54 17.66
CA GLY A 181 13.30 8.53 18.00
C GLY A 181 13.89 8.71 19.39
#